data_AF-A0A661ZE99-F1
#
_entry.id   AF-A0A661ZE99-F1
#
_cell.length_a   1.000
_cell.length_b   1.000
_cell.length_c   1.000
_cell.angle_alpha   90.00
_cell.angle_beta   90.00
_cell.angle_gamma   90.00
#
_symmetry.space_group_name_H-M   'P 1'
#
loop_
_entity.id
_entity.type
_entity.pdbx_description
1 polymer ?
#
loop_
_entity_poly.entity_id
_entity_poly.type
_entity_poly.pdbx_seq_one_letter_code
_entity_poly.pdbx_strand_id
1 'polypeptide(L)'
;MDEFLNNLGNLMIPVEEETEYIPLLSEEEEADLKKINIPDVLPILPLRNTVLFPGVVIPITVGRNKSLRLVQEVSKKNKLLGAVA
;
A
#
# COMPACT_ATOMS: atom_id res chain seq x y z
N MET A 1 -19.55 -32.04 -15.74
CA MET A 1 -19.22 -31.71 -14.33
C MET A 1 -17.71 -31.59 -14.15
N ASP A 2 -16.93 -32.41 -14.85
CA ASP A 2 -15.45 -32.37 -14.83
C ASP A 2 -14.86 -31.10 -15.46
N GLU A 3 -15.50 -30.53 -16.47
CA GLU A 3 -15.08 -29.28 -17.12
C GLU A 3 -15.19 -28.05 -16.19
N PHE A 4 -16.13 -28.09 -15.24
CA PHE A 4 -16.27 -27.06 -14.21
C PHE A 4 -15.17 -27.16 -13.16
N LEU A 5 -14.75 -28.38 -12.81
CA LEU A 5 -13.64 -28.62 -11.88
C LEU A 5 -12.28 -28.24 -12.48
N ASN A 6 -12.10 -28.43 -13.79
CA ASN A 6 -10.88 -27.97 -14.50
C ASN A 6 -10.75 -26.44 -14.49
N ASN A 7 -11.86 -25.71 -14.59
CA ASN A 7 -11.84 -24.25 -14.49
C ASN A 7 -11.63 -23.73 -13.06
N LEU A 8 -11.99 -24.53 -12.04
CA LEU A 8 -11.66 -24.25 -10.63
C LEU A 8 -10.20 -24.59 -10.29
N GLY A 9 -9.58 -25.56 -10.98
CA GLY A 9 -8.16 -25.87 -10.85
C GLY A 9 -7.24 -24.70 -11.22
N ASN A 10 -7.67 -23.85 -12.16
CA ASN A 10 -6.99 -22.60 -12.53
C ASN A 10 -7.20 -21.44 -11.54
N LEU A 11 -8.09 -21.58 -10.55
CA LEU A 11 -8.31 -20.60 -9.48
C LEU A 11 -7.54 -20.94 -8.20
N MET A 12 -6.89 -22.10 -8.15
CA MET A 12 -6.03 -22.49 -7.03
C MET A 12 -4.59 -22.09 -7.37
N ILE A 13 -4.17 -20.94 -6.86
CA ILE A 13 -2.80 -20.45 -6.98
C ILE A 13 -1.86 -21.50 -6.36
N PRO A 14 -0.94 -22.10 -7.13
CA PRO A 14 0.10 -22.96 -6.57
C PRO A 14 0.97 -22.07 -5.68
N VAL A 15 1.02 -22.38 -4.39
CA VAL A 15 1.98 -21.77 -3.47
C VAL A 15 3.33 -22.44 -3.72
N GLU A 16 3.97 -22.10 -4.84
CA GLU A 16 5.38 -22.37 -5.08
C GLU A 16 6.18 -21.10 -4.80
N GLU A 17 7.33 -21.25 -4.12
CA GLU A 17 8.10 -20.23 -3.41
C GLU A 17 8.85 -19.21 -4.29
N GLU A 18 8.28 -18.82 -5.44
CA GLU A 18 8.64 -17.57 -6.11
C GLU A 18 7.42 -16.67 -6.00
N THR A 19 7.48 -15.64 -5.15
CA THR A 19 6.40 -14.66 -5.06
C THR A 19 6.19 -14.06 -6.44
N GLU A 20 5.20 -14.54 -7.18
CA GLU A 20 4.76 -13.97 -8.44
C GLU A 20 4.33 -12.54 -8.11
N TYR A 21 5.18 -11.58 -8.47
CA TYR A 21 4.95 -10.17 -8.16
C TYR A 21 3.70 -9.74 -8.91
N ILE A 22 2.57 -9.67 -8.21
CA ILE A 22 1.38 -9.02 -8.76
C ILE A 22 1.65 -7.51 -8.69
N PRO A 23 1.85 -6.83 -9.83
CA PRO A 23 2.01 -5.38 -9.81
C PRO A 23 0.72 -4.76 -9.30
N LEU A 24 0.77 -4.16 -8.10
CA LEU A 24 -0.36 -3.47 -7.48
C LEU A 24 -0.68 -2.14 -8.17
N LEU A 25 0.23 -1.66 -9.01
CA LEU A 25 0.14 -0.41 -9.73
C LEU A 25 0.35 -0.68 -11.22
N SER A 26 -0.48 -0.05 -12.05
CA SER A 26 -0.23 0.06 -13.48
C SER A 26 1.02 0.91 -13.75
N GLU A 27 1.62 0.76 -14.93
CA GLU A 27 2.76 1.58 -15.35
C GLU A 27 2.44 3.09 -15.34
N GLU A 28 1.18 3.44 -15.63
CA GLU A 28 0.68 4.81 -15.59
C GLU A 28 0.66 5.38 -14.16
N GLU A 29 0.12 4.62 -13.20
CA GLU A 29 0.10 5.00 -11.79
C GLU A 29 1.52 5.14 -11.22
N GLU A 30 2.44 4.27 -11.63
CA GLU A 30 3.84 4.36 -11.21
C GLU A 30 4.55 5.60 -11.79
N ALA A 31 4.25 5.96 -13.04
CA ALA A 31 4.75 7.18 -13.66
C ALA A 31 4.20 8.44 -12.97
N ASP A 32 2.96 8.39 -12.49
CA ASP A 32 2.35 9.49 -11.76
C ASP A 32 2.92 9.64 -10.35
N LEU A 33 3.22 8.54 -9.65
CA LEU A 33 3.95 8.57 -8.38
C LEU A 33 5.32 9.25 -8.53
N LYS A 34 6.05 9.00 -9.63
CA LYS A 34 7.35 9.63 -9.92
C LYS A 34 7.25 11.13 -10.19
N LYS A 35 6.07 11.64 -10.54
CA LYS A 35 5.81 13.07 -10.80
C LYS A 35 5.26 13.82 -9.59
N ILE A 36 4.99 13.13 -8.47
CA ILE A 36 4.49 13.79 -7.27
C ILE A 36 5.53 14.79 -6.76
N ASN A 37 5.12 16.06 -6.66
CA ASN A 37 5.94 17.08 -6.04
C ASN A 37 5.91 16.92 -4.52
N ILE A 38 7.00 16.40 -3.94
CA ILE A 38 7.13 16.18 -2.50
C ILE A 38 7.54 17.50 -1.84
N PRO A 39 6.78 18.01 -0.86
CA PRO A 39 7.14 19.24 -0.16
C PRO A 39 8.35 19.03 0.77
N ASP A 40 9.10 20.11 1.02
CA ASP A 40 10.26 20.09 1.92
C ASP A 40 9.92 19.69 3.36
N VAL A 41 8.67 19.93 3.77
CA VAL A 41 8.17 19.62 5.11
C VAL A 41 6.96 18.71 4.99
N LEU A 42 7.05 17.53 5.62
CA LEU A 42 5.97 16.55 5.68
C LEU A 42 5.56 16.24 7.12
N PRO A 43 4.25 16.04 7.36
CA PRO A 43 3.78 15.42 8.60
C PRO A 43 4.27 13.98 8.71
N ILE A 44 4.69 13.56 9.91
CA ILE A 44 5.20 12.20 10.15
C ILE A 44 4.20 11.35 10.92
N LEU A 45 3.82 10.21 10.36
CA LEU A 45 3.12 9.14 11.05
C LEU A 45 4.15 8.16 11.66
N PRO A 46 4.34 8.15 12.99
CA PRO A 46 5.24 7.20 13.62
C PRO A 46 4.63 5.79 13.57
N LEU A 47 5.41 4.85 13.06
CA LEU A 47 5.09 3.43 13.03
C LEU A 47 5.80 2.71 14.18
N ARG A 48 5.30 1.54 14.55
CA ARG A 48 5.95 0.65 15.52
C ARG A 48 5.92 -0.75 14.96
N ASN A 49 7.03 -1.47 15.08
CA ASN A 49 7.13 -2.87 14.67
C ASN A 49 6.75 -3.07 13.18
N THR A 50 7.01 -2.07 12.34
CA THR A 50 6.68 -2.11 10.90
C THR A 50 7.71 -1.31 10.13
N VAL A 51 8.20 -1.87 9.02
CA VAL A 51 9.04 -1.18 8.04
C VAL A 51 8.26 -1.10 6.74
N LEU A 52 8.26 0.07 6.09
CA LEU A 52 7.61 0.27 4.80
C LEU A 52 8.66 0.44 3.71
N PHE A 53 8.44 -0.27 2.60
CA PHE A 53 9.20 -0.10 1.36
C PHE A 53 8.29 0.53 0.29
N PRO A 54 8.85 1.25 -0.70
CA PRO A 54 8.09 1.75 -1.84
C PRO A 54 7.32 0.61 -2.54
N GLY A 55 6.10 0.90 -3.00
CA GLY A 55 5.23 -0.07 -3.68
C GLY A 55 4.41 -0.97 -2.75
N VAL A 56 4.65 -0.94 -1.43
CA VAL A 56 3.89 -1.74 -0.46
C VAL A 56 2.59 -1.05 -0.08
N VAL A 57 1.46 -1.76 -0.19
CA VAL A 57 0.14 -1.32 0.29
C VAL A 57 -0.28 -2.19 1.46
N ILE A 58 -0.46 -1.58 2.64
CA ILE A 58 -0.96 -2.28 3.84
C ILE A 58 -2.12 -1.52 4.49
N PRO A 59 -3.16 -2.23 4.97
CA PRO A 59 -4.15 -1.63 5.85
C PRO A 59 -3.52 -1.38 7.22
N ILE A 60 -3.72 -0.17 7.76
CA ILE A 60 -3.24 0.19 9.11
C ILE A 60 -4.38 0.73 9.97
N THR A 61 -4.39 0.34 11.24
CA THR A 61 -5.34 0.85 12.24
C THR A 61 -4.71 1.99 13.03
N VAL A 62 -5.38 3.14 13.08
CA VAL A 62 -4.88 4.33 13.78
C VAL A 62 -5.56 4.48 15.14
N GLY A 63 -4.86 4.13 16.22
CA GLY A 63 -5.43 4.15 17.58
C GLY A 63 -5.07 5.37 18.45
N ARG A 64 -3.95 6.05 18.19
CA ARG A 64 -3.51 7.18 19.03
C ARG A 64 -4.17 8.47 18.59
N ASN A 65 -4.75 9.22 19.53
CA ASN A 65 -5.42 10.51 19.26
C ASN A 65 -4.58 11.49 18.41
N LYS A 66 -3.28 11.58 18.66
CA LYS A 66 -2.37 12.44 17.88
C LYS A 66 -2.23 11.97 16.44
N SER A 67 -2.05 10.67 16.22
CA SER A 67 -1.96 10.06 14.89
C SER A 67 -3.29 10.16 14.14
N LEU A 68 -4.42 9.98 14.83
CA LEU A 68 -5.75 10.12 14.23
C LEU A 68 -5.98 11.53 13.71
N ARG A 69 -5.65 12.55 14.52
CA ARG A 69 -5.71 13.96 14.11
C ARG A 69 -4.81 14.24 12.91
N LEU A 70 -3.58 13.72 12.92
CA LEU A 70 -2.64 13.87 11.80
C LEU A 70 -3.24 13.34 10.49
N VAL A 71 -3.77 12.11 10.51
CA VAL A 71 -4.35 11.47 9.33
C VAL A 71 -5.59 12.22 8.84
N GLN A 72 -6.45 12.69 9.74
CA GLN A 72 -7.62 13.50 9.38
C GLN A 72 -7.22 14.83 8.70
N GLU A 73 -6.18 15.50 9.19
CA GLU A 73 -5.70 16.76 8.61
C GLU A 73 -5.00 16.55 7.26
N VAL A 74 -4.24 15.47 7.10
CA VAL A 74 -3.58 15.12 5.84
C VAL A 74 -4.60 14.72 4.77
N SER A 75 -5.67 14.00 5.15
CA SER A 75 -6.73 13.55 4.24
C SER A 75 -7.48 14.72 3.56
N LYS A 76 -7.60 15.86 4.25
CA LYS A 76 -8.21 17.10 3.72
C LYS A 76 -7.29 17.91 2.82
N LYS A 77 -5.98 17.61 2.82
CA LYS A 77 -4.94 18.30 2.06
C LYS A 77 -4.49 17.42 0.89
N ASN A 78 -3.18 17.35 0.64
CA ASN A 78 -2.59 16.67 -0.50
C ASN A 78 -2.43 15.16 -0.27
N LYS A 79 -2.95 14.62 0.84
CA LYS A 79 -2.86 13.19 1.23
C LYS A 79 -1.44 12.63 1.35
N LEU A 80 -0.42 13.50 1.40
CA LEU A 80 0.98 13.14 1.58
C LEU A 80 1.39 13.24 3.05
N LEU A 81 2.08 12.21 3.54
CA LEU A 81 2.74 12.15 4.84
C LEU A 81 3.98 11.29 4.73
N GLY A 82 4.93 11.47 5.65
CA GLY A 82 6.05 10.55 5.85
C GLY A 82 5.72 9.51 6.91
N ALA A 83 6.32 8.33 6.80
CA ALA A 83 6.26 7.29 7.83
C ALA A 83 7.68 7.04 8.36
N VAL A 84 7.82 6.91 9.68
CA VAL A 84 9.11 6.64 10.33
C VAL A 84 8.91 5.51 11.34
N ALA A 85 9.82 4.54 11.32
CA ALA A 85 9.80 3.33 12.14
C ALA A 85 10.86 3.38 13.25
#